data_AF-A0A3C1S2E4-F1
#
_entry.id   AF-A0A3C1S2E4-F1
#
_cell.length_a   1.000
_cell.length_b   1.000
_cell.length_c   1.000
_cell.angle_alpha   90.00
_cell.angle_beta   90.00
_cell.angle_gamma   90.00
#
_symmetry.space_group_name_H-M   'P 1'
#
loop_
_entity.id
_entity.type
_entity.pdbx_description
1 polymer ?
#
loop_
_entity_poly.entity_id
_entity_poly.type
_entity_poly.pdbx_seq_one_letter_code
_entity_poly.pdbx_strand_id
1 'polypeptide(L)'
;MKKIITTTKAPEPIGPYNQAVLKGNTLYTSGQIAINPISGELVLSSIEEETKQVMENMKEVLTAAGMTFDDVVKTSIFISDMNNFSIINKV
;
A
#
# COMPACT_ATOMS: atom_id res chain seq x y z
N MET A 1 20.82 12.28 0.70
CA MET A 1 20.88 10.80 0.61
C MET A 1 19.46 10.26 0.53
N LYS A 2 19.20 9.14 -0.15
CA LYS A 2 17.89 8.47 -0.09
C LYS A 2 17.82 7.56 1.13
N LYS A 3 16.64 7.42 1.75
CA LYS A 3 16.38 6.46 2.82
C LYS A 3 15.43 5.38 2.28
N ILE A 4 15.80 4.12 2.44
CA ILE A 4 14.94 2.98 2.12
C ILE A 4 14.02 2.74 3.31
N ILE A 5 12.74 2.53 3.03
CA ILE A 5 11.74 2.21 4.05
C ILE A 5 11.35 0.74 3.88
N THR A 6 11.43 0.01 4.99
CA THR A 6 11.10 -1.41 5.09
C THR A 6 10.36 -1.68 6.41
N THR A 7 9.35 -2.54 6.36
CA THR A 7 8.60 -3.03 7.52
C THR A 7 8.15 -4.47 7.27
N THR A 8 8.11 -5.28 8.33
CA THR A 8 7.56 -6.64 8.30
C THR A 8 6.03 -6.66 8.41
N LYS A 9 5.39 -5.49 8.59
CA LYS A 9 3.95 -5.34 8.70
C LYS A 9 3.26 -5.01 7.38
N ALA A 10 4.01 -4.89 6.29
CA ALA A 10 3.51 -4.78 4.93
C ALA A 10 4.15 -5.88 4.08
N PRO A 11 3.55 -6.27 2.94
CA PRO A 11 4.06 -7.35 2.10
C PRO A 11 5.51 -7.13 1.68
N GLU A 12 6.31 -8.19 1.74
CA GLU A 12 7.68 -8.15 1.24
C GLU A 12 7.68 -7.98 -0.30
N PRO A 13 8.60 -7.17 -0.85
CA PRO A 13 8.76 -7.08 -2.29
C PRO A 13 9.09 -8.44 -2.93
N ILE A 14 8.24 -8.91 -3.85
CA ILE A 14 8.50 -10.13 -4.64
C ILE A 14 9.61 -9.90 -5.69
N GLY A 15 9.75 -8.64 -6.15
CA GLY A 15 10.70 -8.25 -7.20
C GLY A 15 11.77 -7.26 -6.71
N PRO A 16 12.65 -6.79 -7.60
CA PRO A 16 13.77 -5.90 -7.26
C PRO A 16 13.31 -4.44 -7.03
N TYR A 17 12.46 -4.22 -6.03
CA TYR A 17 11.98 -2.90 -5.61
C TYR A 17 11.93 -2.78 -4.08
N ASN A 18 11.69 -1.57 -3.57
CA ASN A 18 11.57 -1.30 -2.13
C ASN A 18 10.12 -0.92 -1.80
N GLN A 19 9.63 -1.22 -0.60
CA GLN A 19 8.28 -0.84 -0.18
C GLN A 19 8.05 0.67 -0.32
N ALA A 20 9.01 1.49 0.15
CA ALA A 20 9.06 2.91 -0.18
C ALA A 20 10.50 3.47 -0.15
N VAL A 21 10.68 4.65 -0.74
CA VAL A 21 11.93 5.40 -0.72
C VAL A 21 11.65 6.86 -0.37
N LEU A 22 12.28 7.35 0.70
CA LEU A 22 12.23 8.75 1.10
C LEU A 22 13.43 9.50 0.51
N LYS A 23 13.17 10.59 -0.23
CA LYS A 23 14.21 11.46 -0.79
C LYS A 23 13.84 12.92 -0.50
N GLY A 24 14.64 13.58 0.34
CA GLY A 24 14.27 14.90 0.87
C GLY A 24 13.02 14.74 1.73
N ASN A 25 11.97 15.49 1.42
CA ASN A 25 10.70 15.48 2.15
C ASN A 25 9.59 14.73 1.42
N THR A 26 9.91 14.01 0.33
CA THR A 26 8.91 13.28 -0.45
C THR A 26 9.14 11.77 -0.32
N LEU A 27 8.09 11.08 0.14
CA LEU A 27 8.04 9.63 0.19
C LEU A 27 7.43 9.10 -1.11
N TYR A 28 8.16 8.22 -1.78
CA TYR A 28 7.67 7.48 -2.95
C TYR A 28 7.35 6.05 -2.52
N THR A 29 6.09 5.67 -2.54
CA THR A 29 5.62 4.33 -2.17
C THR A 29 5.49 3.45 -3.42
N SER A 30 5.87 2.18 -3.30
CA SER A 30 5.48 1.18 -4.29
C SER A 30 3.98 0.92 -4.22
N GLY A 31 3.40 0.47 -5.33
CA GLY A 31 2.01 0.03 -5.37
C GLY A 31 1.78 -1.08 -4.34
N GLN A 32 0.72 -0.94 -3.55
CA GLN A 32 0.31 -1.98 -2.62
C GLN A 32 -0.77 -2.85 -3.27
N ILE A 33 -0.70 -4.15 -2.99
CA ILE A 33 -1.70 -5.15 -3.39
C ILE A 33 -2.23 -5.83 -2.12
N ALA A 34 -3.35 -6.54 -2.25
CA ALA A 34 -4.05 -7.18 -1.14
C ALA A 34 -3.37 -8.46 -0.64
N ILE A 35 -2.06 -8.44 -0.43
CA ILE A 35 -1.34 -9.53 0.23
C ILE A 35 -1.43 -9.32 1.74
N ASN A 36 -1.80 -10.38 2.47
CA ASN A 36 -1.67 -10.39 3.92
C ASN A 36 -0.19 -10.54 4.31
N PRO A 37 0.40 -9.60 5.07
CA PRO A 37 1.84 -9.61 5.37
C PRO A 37 2.27 -10.76 6.29
N ILE A 38 1.34 -11.41 7.00
CA ILE A 38 1.62 -12.53 7.90
C ILE A 38 1.61 -13.86 7.13
N SER A 39 0.60 -14.10 6.30
CA SER A 39 0.48 -15.36 5.54
C SER A 39 1.19 -15.33 4.18
N GLY A 40 1.40 -14.15 3.59
CA GLY A 40 1.89 -13.99 2.22
C GLY A 40 0.84 -14.29 1.14
N GLU A 41 -0.41 -14.53 1.53
CA GLU A 41 -1.50 -14.89 0.62
C GLU A 41 -2.33 -13.66 0.19
N LEU A 42 -2.97 -13.76 -0.99
CA LEU A 42 -3.90 -12.75 -1.47
C LEU A 42 -5.25 -12.82 -0.74
N VAL A 43 -5.75 -11.67 -0.31
CA VAL A 43 -7.08 -11.48 0.27
C VAL A 43 -8.04 -11.08 -0.86
N LEU A 44 -8.88 -12.03 -1.31
CA LEU A 44 -9.77 -11.87 -2.46
C LEU A 44 -11.22 -12.30 -2.18
N SER A 45 -11.63 -12.32 -0.92
CA SER A 45 -12.99 -12.74 -0.52
C SER A 45 -14.07 -11.78 -1.02
N SER A 46 -13.78 -10.48 -1.04
CA SER A 46 -14.59 -9.44 -1.67
C SER A 46 -13.71 -8.24 -2.05
N ILE A 47 -14.22 -7.35 -2.89
CA ILE A 47 -13.48 -6.15 -3.29
C ILE A 47 -13.28 -5.18 -2.11
N GLU A 48 -14.21 -5.17 -1.14
CA GLU A 48 -14.08 -4.40 0.09
C GLU A 48 -12.91 -4.91 0.94
N GLU A 49 -12.81 -6.23 1.14
CA GLU A 49 -11.70 -6.82 1.91
C GLU A 49 -10.36 -6.69 1.17
N GLU A 50 -10.36 -6.82 -0.17
CA GLU A 50 -9.19 -6.55 -1.01
C GLU A 50 -8.70 -5.10 -0.81
N THR A 51 -9.62 -4.13 -0.94
CA THR A 51 -9.33 -2.70 -0.79
C THR A 51 -8.83 -2.38 0.63
N LYS A 52 -9.49 -2.94 1.65
CA LYS A 52 -9.10 -2.76 3.05
C LYS A 52 -7.69 -3.28 3.30
N GLN A 53 -7.34 -4.46 2.77
CA GLN A 53 -6.00 -5.00 2.92
C GLN A 53 -4.95 -4.11 2.22
N VAL A 54 -5.23 -3.58 1.03
CA VAL A 54 -4.36 -2.61 0.34
C VAL A 54 -4.14 -1.36 1.21
N MET A 55 -5.20 -0.83 1.83
CA MET A 55 -5.13 0.36 2.67
C MET A 55 -4.35 0.11 3.97
N GLU A 56 -4.54 -1.03 4.64
CA GLU A 56 -3.75 -1.40 5.82
C GLU A 56 -2.27 -1.59 5.47
N ASN A 57 -1.96 -2.22 4.33
CA ASN A 57 -0.58 -2.34 3.85
C ASN A 57 0.06 -0.96 3.61
N MET A 58 -0.67 -0.04 2.96
CA MET A 58 -0.20 1.34 2.75
C MET A 58 0.04 2.07 4.07
N LYS A 59 -0.88 1.94 5.03
CA LYS A 59 -0.76 2.53 6.36
C LYS A 59 0.52 2.09 7.07
N GLU A 60 0.86 0.80 7.00
CA GLU A 60 2.07 0.27 7.63
C GLU A 60 3.36 0.77 6.94
N VAL A 61 3.34 0.95 5.61
CA VAL A 61 4.45 1.58 4.87
C VAL A 61 4.62 3.05 5.25
N LEU A 62 3.53 3.82 5.36
CA LEU A 62 3.55 5.21 5.83
C LEU A 62 4.06 5.30 7.27
N THR A 63 3.56 4.44 8.16
CA THR A 63 3.95 4.38 9.57
C THR A 63 5.45 4.08 9.72
N ALA A 64 6.00 3.18 8.91
CA ALA A 64 7.43 2.88 8.89
C ALA A 64 8.30 4.08 8.43
N ALA A 65 7.71 5.01 7.67
CA ALA A 65 8.34 6.28 7.30
C ALA A 65 8.13 7.39 8.35
N GLY A 66 7.35 7.16 9.40
CA GLY A 66 6.94 8.18 10.37
C GLY A 66 5.87 9.12 9.84
N MET A 67 5.06 8.66 8.88
CA MET A 67 3.99 9.40 8.22
C MET A 67 2.63 8.74 8.46
N THR A 68 1.57 9.47 8.14
CA THR A 68 0.17 9.04 8.21
C THR A 68 -0.53 9.29 6.87
N PHE A 69 -1.81 8.92 6.76
CA PHE A 69 -2.60 9.25 5.57
C PHE A 69 -2.78 10.77 5.37
N ASP A 70 -2.68 11.58 6.42
CA ASP A 70 -2.78 13.04 6.32
C ASP A 70 -1.59 13.65 5.55
N ASP A 71 -0.47 12.92 5.44
CA ASP A 71 0.70 13.33 4.65
C ASP A 71 0.56 13.01 3.14
N VAL A 72 -0.50 12.29 2.75
CA VAL A 72 -0.68 11.83 1.36
C VAL A 72 -1.27 12.95 0.49
N VAL A 73 -0.48 13.39 -0.48
CA VAL A 73 -0.88 14.47 -1.41
C VAL A 73 -1.43 13.96 -2.75
N LYS A 74 -1.16 12.69 -3.11
CA LYS A 74 -1.57 12.08 -4.38
C LYS A 74 -1.59 10.56 -4.29
N THR A 75 -2.62 9.93 -4.83
CA THR A 75 -2.73 8.48 -5.01
C THR A 75 -3.08 8.12 -6.46
N SER A 76 -2.68 6.94 -6.90
CA SER A 76 -3.16 6.33 -8.15
C SER A 76 -3.76 4.97 -7.80
N ILE A 77 -5.03 4.78 -8.11
CA ILE A 77 -5.75 3.52 -7.85
C ILE A 77 -5.89 2.80 -9.18
N PHE A 78 -5.31 1.60 -9.28
CA PHE A 78 -5.42 0.74 -10.46
C PHE A 78 -6.44 -0.34 -10.16
N ILE A 79 -7.51 -0.41 -10.96
CA ILE A 79 -8.60 -1.36 -10.78
C ILE A 79 -8.76 -2.20 -12.03
N SER A 80 -9.05 -3.49 -11.86
CA SER A 80 -9.21 -4.45 -12.95
C SER A 80 -10.60 -4.36 -13.61
N ASP A 81 -11.61 -3.93 -12.85
CA ASP A 81 -12.98 -3.74 -13.31
C ASP A 81 -13.54 -2.39 -12.80
N MET A 82 -14.04 -1.57 -13.73
CA MET A 82 -14.66 -0.27 -13.42
C MET A 82 -15.98 -0.41 -12.66
N ASN A 83 -16.66 -1.56 -12.72
CA ASN A 83 -17.87 -1.82 -11.94
C ASN A 83 -17.61 -1.72 -10.43
N ASN A 84 -16.36 -1.95 -10.01
CA ASN A 84 -15.94 -1.88 -8.60
C ASN A 84 -15.64 -0.48 -8.10
N PHE A 85 -15.56 0.53 -8.99
CA PHE A 85 -15.12 1.88 -8.63
C PHE A 85 -15.90 2.49 -7.47
N SER A 86 -17.22 2.36 -7.46
CA SER A 86 -18.05 2.91 -6.38
C SER A 86 -17.90 2.15 -5.06
N ILE A 87 -17.54 0.88 -5.09
CA ILE A 87 -17.38 0.08 -3.87
C ILE A 87 -16.03 0.40 -3.23
N ILE A 88 -14.98 0.48 -4.06
CA ILE A 88 -13.62 0.84 -3.65
C ILE A 88 -13.60 2.22 -2.97
N ASN A 89 -14.27 3.22 -3.53
CA ASN A 89 -14.30 4.58 -2.96
C ASN A 89 -15.10 4.72 -1.66
N LYS A 90 -15.81 3.69 -1.19
CA LYS A 90 -16.53 3.71 0.10
C LYS A 90 -15.68 3.20 1.25
N VAL A 91 -14.60 2.48 0.96
CA VAL A 91 -13.63 1.95 1.94
C VAL A 91 -12.67 3.06 2.31
#